data_AF-A0A5Q4GUH0-F1
#
_entry.id   AF-A0A5Q4GUH0-F1
#
_cell.length_a   1.000
_cell.length_b   1.000
_cell.length_c   1.000
_cell.angle_alpha   90.00
_cell.angle_beta   90.00
_cell.angle_gamma   90.00
#
_symmetry.space_group_name_H-M   'P 1'
#
loop_
_entity.id
_entity.type
_entity.pdbx_description
1 polymer ?
#
loop_
_entity_poly.entity_id
_entity_poly.type
_entity_poly.pdbx_seq_one_letter_code
_entity_poly.pdbx_strand_id
1 'polypeptide(L)'
;MRKLVLLACWFAGWMIQPTADATADDDVPATREEAIARLQPYSGPSITGVDPSSMIGKVLCGYQGWFTAPGDGAGRGWTHYGRRGRFEPGYCTIDLWPDVSELDEDEKFATPFRHADGSVAYVFSSYHRKTVLRHFQWMQQYGIDGAFVQRFATETRHPRNLNLCNTVLMHAREGANRFGRAYAVMYDLSGMQSGQIEQVMDDWRSLVDRMELGKDPAYLHQDGKPVVAVWGVGFNDGRQYTLDECERLIRFLKHDPKYGGWTVMLGVPTGWRMLERDSVRDPRLHDVIRQADIVSPWTVGRYVSPRTAAEHADRFWKEDIRWCEDHNLLYLPVVFPGFSWHNLKPEFPLDQIPRRKGQFLWSQYVHAQRVGATMIYQAMFDEIDEGTAIFKCTNHPPVGEQPFLTYEGLPSDYYLRLTGRGGRLLRGEIEATERPPE
;
A
#
# COMPACT_ATOMS: atom_id res chain seq x y z
N MET A 1 25.43 -43.46 -23.81
CA MET A 1 25.66 -43.85 -25.22
C MET A 1 24.34 -44.32 -25.82
N ARG A 2 23.87 -43.64 -26.89
CA ARG A 2 23.05 -44.12 -28.04
C ARG A 2 21.71 -44.85 -27.72
N LYS A 3 20.55 -44.51 -28.30
CA LYS A 3 20.24 -43.98 -29.64
C LYS A 3 18.78 -43.50 -29.72
N LEU A 4 18.57 -42.45 -30.52
CA LEU A 4 17.32 -41.98 -31.15
C LEU A 4 16.66 -43.08 -32.02
N VAL A 5 15.32 -43.06 -32.15
CA VAL A 5 14.57 -43.23 -33.42
C VAL A 5 13.23 -42.47 -33.33
N LEU A 6 12.96 -41.62 -34.32
CA LEU A 6 11.68 -40.93 -34.63
C LEU A 6 10.64 -41.90 -35.22
N LEU A 7 9.34 -41.62 -35.07
CA LEU A 7 8.39 -41.72 -36.18
C LEU A 7 7.18 -40.78 -35.99
N ALA A 8 6.62 -40.36 -37.11
CA ALA A 8 5.81 -39.16 -37.30
C ALA A 8 4.29 -39.41 -37.48
N CYS A 9 3.58 -38.28 -37.64
CA CYS A 9 2.25 -38.06 -38.25
C CYS A 9 1.05 -38.02 -37.28
N TRP A 10 0.37 -36.87 -37.17
CA TRP A 10 -0.74 -36.43 -38.03
C TRP A 10 -1.12 -34.98 -37.70
N PHE A 11 -1.14 -34.12 -38.73
CA PHE A 11 -1.67 -32.75 -38.67
C PHE A 11 -3.17 -32.81 -38.97
N ALA A 12 -4.00 -32.31 -38.06
CA ALA A 12 -5.37 -31.91 -38.35
C ALA A 12 -5.49 -30.43 -37.98
N GLY A 13 -5.55 -29.59 -39.01
CA GLY A 13 -5.77 -28.16 -38.86
C GLY A 13 -7.20 -27.89 -38.40
N TRP A 14 -7.33 -27.09 -37.35
CA TRP A 14 -8.53 -26.30 -37.11
C TRP A 14 -8.16 -24.85 -37.39
N MET A 15 -8.74 -24.31 -38.48
CA MET A 15 -8.82 -22.88 -38.70
C MET A 15 -9.70 -22.28 -37.61
N ILE A 16 -9.09 -21.64 -36.63
CA ILE A 16 -9.79 -20.67 -35.79
C ILE A 16 -9.88 -19.40 -36.63
N GLN A 17 -11.10 -19.10 -37.10
CA GLN A 17 -11.40 -17.76 -37.62
C GLN A 17 -11.11 -16.74 -36.51
N PRO A 18 -10.38 -15.65 -36.79
CA PRO A 18 -10.29 -14.56 -35.84
C PRO A 18 -11.66 -13.90 -35.78
N THR A 19 -12.40 -14.11 -34.69
CA THR A 19 -13.47 -13.20 -34.32
C THR A 19 -12.80 -11.88 -33.99
N ALA A 20 -13.01 -10.89 -34.86
CA ALA A 20 -12.66 -9.52 -34.62
C ALA A 20 -13.48 -8.99 -33.44
N ASP A 21 -12.90 -9.05 -32.25
CA ASP A 21 -13.14 -8.06 -31.20
C ASP A 21 -11.82 -7.29 -31.03
N ALA A 22 -11.64 -6.29 -31.89
CA ALA A 22 -10.80 -5.16 -31.54
C ALA A 22 -11.59 -4.35 -30.51
N THR A 23 -11.11 -4.27 -29.27
CA THR A 23 -11.28 -3.14 -28.32
C THR A 23 -10.88 -3.58 -26.89
N ALA A 24 -9.62 -3.33 -26.49
CA ALA A 24 -9.22 -3.10 -25.09
C ALA A 24 -7.72 -2.76 -24.94
N ASP A 25 -6.85 -3.23 -25.83
CA ASP A 25 -5.38 -3.05 -25.68
C ASP A 25 -4.83 -1.77 -26.33
N ASP A 26 -5.64 -1.06 -27.13
CA ASP A 26 -5.21 0.15 -27.88
C ASP A 26 -4.96 1.38 -26.99
N ASP A 27 -5.41 1.37 -25.72
CA ASP A 27 -5.20 2.47 -24.76
C ASP A 27 -4.14 2.14 -23.68
N VAL A 28 -3.38 1.04 -23.84
CA VAL A 28 -2.21 0.79 -22.98
C VAL A 28 -0.99 1.45 -23.65
N PRO A 29 -0.23 2.32 -22.96
CA PRO A 29 0.90 2.99 -23.58
C PRO A 29 1.98 1.97 -23.95
N ALA A 30 2.47 2.08 -25.18
CA ALA A 30 3.51 1.23 -25.73
C ALA A 30 4.90 1.66 -25.23
N THR A 31 5.07 2.94 -24.89
CA THR A 31 6.35 3.51 -24.45
C THR A 31 6.27 4.19 -23.07
N ARG A 32 7.43 4.37 -22.43
CA ARG A 32 7.51 5.03 -21.12
C ARG A 32 7.12 6.50 -21.24
N GLU A 33 7.50 7.12 -22.35
CA GLU A 33 7.20 8.51 -22.71
C GLU A 33 5.69 8.72 -22.87
N GLU A 34 4.98 7.79 -23.52
CA GLU A 34 3.51 7.82 -23.61
C GLU A 34 2.86 7.71 -22.23
N ALA A 35 3.34 6.81 -21.37
CA ALA A 35 2.83 6.68 -20.00
C ALA A 35 3.07 7.95 -19.15
N ILE A 36 4.20 8.64 -19.38
CA ILE A 36 4.52 9.93 -18.74
C ILE A 36 3.68 11.06 -19.31
N ALA A 37 3.40 11.06 -20.62
CA ALA A 37 2.61 12.11 -21.27
C ALA A 37 1.16 12.18 -20.76
N ARG A 38 0.67 11.10 -20.16
CA ARG A 38 -0.65 11.03 -19.49
C ARG A 38 -0.70 11.77 -18.15
N LEU A 39 0.44 12.05 -17.54
CA LEU A 39 0.50 12.83 -16.30
C LEU A 39 0.11 14.29 -16.57
N GLN A 40 -0.76 14.84 -15.73
CA GLN A 40 -1.28 16.20 -15.86
C GLN A 40 -1.41 16.88 -14.49
N PRO A 41 -1.36 18.22 -14.42
CA PRO A 41 -1.72 18.97 -13.23
C PRO A 41 -3.18 18.71 -12.84
N TYR A 42 -3.48 18.70 -11.54
CA TYR A 42 -4.86 18.55 -11.09
C TYR A 42 -5.63 19.86 -11.28
N SER A 43 -6.77 19.76 -11.95
CA SER A 43 -7.68 20.88 -12.25
C SER A 43 -9.13 20.61 -11.82
N GLY A 44 -9.35 19.50 -11.10
CA GLY A 44 -10.67 19.11 -10.61
C GLY A 44 -11.11 19.87 -9.34
N PRO A 45 -12.34 19.61 -8.87
CA PRO A 45 -12.85 20.25 -7.66
C PRO A 45 -12.15 19.70 -6.40
N SER A 46 -11.73 20.60 -5.53
CA SER A 46 -11.20 20.28 -4.20
C SER A 46 -12.18 20.75 -3.13
N ILE A 47 -12.49 19.88 -2.17
CA ILE A 47 -13.30 20.24 -1.01
C ILE A 47 -12.42 20.37 0.23
N THR A 48 -12.73 21.33 1.08
CA THR A 48 -12.08 21.44 2.39
C THR A 48 -12.46 20.26 3.27
N GLY A 49 -11.47 19.62 3.90
CA GLY A 49 -11.68 18.51 4.81
C GLY A 49 -10.55 18.44 5.84
N VAL A 50 -9.73 17.40 5.77
CA VAL A 50 -8.53 17.28 6.59
C VAL A 50 -7.56 18.42 6.27
N ASP A 51 -6.98 19.01 7.31
CA ASP A 51 -5.88 19.98 7.15
C ASP A 51 -4.63 19.26 6.61
N PRO A 52 -4.22 19.50 5.36
CA PRO A 52 -3.08 18.83 4.74
C PRO A 52 -1.73 19.40 5.21
N SER A 53 -1.71 20.51 5.97
CA SER A 53 -0.48 21.26 6.28
C SER A 53 0.44 20.59 7.30
N SER A 54 -0.07 19.60 8.02
CA SER A 54 0.69 18.83 9.02
C SER A 54 0.24 17.38 9.10
N MET A 55 1.15 16.47 9.44
CA MET A 55 0.85 15.08 9.75
C MET A 55 0.43 14.84 11.21
N ILE A 56 0.61 15.82 12.09
CA ILE A 56 0.32 15.69 13.52
C ILE A 56 -1.19 15.50 13.74
N GLY A 57 -1.54 14.57 14.63
CA GLY A 57 -2.90 14.18 14.97
C GLY A 57 -3.59 13.31 13.92
N LYS A 58 -2.85 12.77 12.94
CA LYS A 58 -3.41 12.02 11.81
C LYS A 58 -3.13 10.53 11.85
N VAL A 59 -4.10 9.78 11.34
CA VAL A 59 -3.95 8.39 10.93
C VAL A 59 -3.95 8.35 9.40
N LEU A 60 -2.78 8.06 8.84
CA LEU A 60 -2.56 7.93 7.40
C LEU A 60 -2.38 6.46 7.07
N CYS A 61 -3.04 5.95 6.03
CA CYS A 61 -2.89 4.55 5.64
C CYS A 61 -1.92 4.37 4.47
N GLY A 62 -1.27 3.22 4.39
CA GLY A 62 -0.66 2.77 3.15
C GLY A 62 -1.73 2.37 2.13
N TYR A 63 -1.55 2.77 0.88
CA TYR A 63 -2.46 2.44 -0.23
C TYR A 63 -1.67 1.86 -1.40
N GLN A 64 -1.84 0.57 -1.65
CA GLN A 64 -1.08 -0.20 -2.65
C GLN A 64 -1.60 0.07 -4.07
N GLY A 65 -2.91 -0.07 -4.27
CA GLY A 65 -3.57 0.16 -5.55
C GLY A 65 -3.12 -0.77 -6.69
N TRP A 66 -2.64 -1.97 -6.37
CA TRP A 66 -1.98 -2.86 -7.35
C TRP A 66 -2.85 -3.98 -7.94
N PHE A 67 -4.11 -4.09 -7.49
CA PHE A 67 -5.03 -5.13 -7.94
C PHE A 67 -5.58 -4.79 -9.33
N THR A 68 -5.45 -5.72 -10.28
CA THR A 68 -5.95 -5.55 -11.66
C THR A 68 -6.65 -6.82 -12.13
N ALA A 69 -7.52 -6.67 -13.12
CA ALA A 69 -8.37 -7.73 -13.65
C ALA A 69 -8.40 -7.69 -15.19
N PRO A 70 -8.61 -8.83 -15.88
CA PRO A 70 -8.89 -8.84 -17.31
C PRO A 70 -10.09 -7.94 -17.65
N GLY A 71 -9.93 -7.11 -18.69
CA GLY A 71 -10.98 -6.19 -19.13
C GLY A 71 -11.05 -4.86 -18.37
N ASP A 72 -10.15 -4.60 -17.41
CA ASP A 72 -10.13 -3.33 -16.67
C ASP A 72 -9.46 -2.16 -17.40
N GLY A 73 -8.83 -2.41 -18.55
CA GLY A 73 -8.10 -1.42 -19.34
C GLY A 73 -6.62 -1.26 -18.97
N ALA A 74 -6.13 -1.92 -17.91
CA ALA A 74 -4.71 -1.87 -17.52
C ALA A 74 -3.83 -2.79 -18.40
N GLY A 75 -4.44 -3.76 -19.10
CA GLY A 75 -3.72 -4.75 -19.90
C GLY A 75 -2.83 -5.70 -19.07
N ARG A 76 -3.05 -5.81 -17.76
CA ARG A 76 -2.22 -6.62 -16.85
C ARG A 76 -2.83 -7.97 -16.48
N GLY A 77 -4.10 -8.19 -16.79
CA GLY A 77 -4.84 -9.38 -16.37
C GLY A 77 -4.92 -9.47 -14.84
N TRP A 78 -4.96 -10.68 -14.30
CA TRP A 78 -5.01 -10.90 -12.85
C TRP A 78 -3.66 -10.62 -12.18
N THR A 79 -3.47 -9.41 -11.66
CA THR A 79 -2.30 -9.06 -10.83
C THR A 79 -2.71 -8.96 -9.36
N HIS A 80 -1.88 -9.50 -8.45
CA HIS A 80 -2.11 -9.60 -7.00
C HIS A 80 -3.33 -10.43 -6.54
N TYR A 81 -4.22 -10.84 -7.46
CA TYR A 81 -5.30 -11.78 -7.15
C TYR A 81 -4.92 -13.26 -7.26
N GLY A 82 -4.02 -13.60 -8.18
CA GLY A 82 -3.83 -14.98 -8.60
C GLY A 82 -2.39 -15.34 -8.96
N ARG A 83 -2.20 -16.62 -9.32
CA ARG A 83 -0.88 -17.19 -9.61
C ARG A 83 -0.74 -17.59 -11.06
N ARG A 84 0.45 -17.36 -11.62
CA ARG A 84 0.79 -17.76 -13.00
C ARG A 84 -0.23 -17.22 -14.03
N GLY A 85 -0.70 -15.99 -13.80
CA GLY A 85 -1.68 -15.31 -14.66
C GLY A 85 -3.12 -15.84 -14.58
N ARG A 86 -3.42 -16.74 -13.62
CA ARG A 86 -4.76 -17.28 -13.40
C ARG A 86 -5.29 -16.86 -12.05
N PHE A 87 -6.61 -16.66 -11.97
CA PHE A 87 -7.35 -16.43 -10.75
C PHE A 87 -8.63 -17.25 -10.80
N GLU A 88 -8.53 -18.48 -10.29
CA GLU A 88 -9.57 -19.51 -10.28
C GLU A 88 -9.31 -20.43 -9.08
N PRO A 89 -10.26 -21.31 -8.68
CA PRO A 89 -9.98 -22.31 -7.65
C PRO A 89 -8.67 -23.06 -7.95
N GLY A 90 -7.74 -23.05 -6.99
CA GLY A 90 -6.37 -23.57 -7.13
C GLY A 90 -5.29 -22.50 -7.36
N TYR A 91 -5.67 -21.32 -7.84
CA TYR A 91 -4.76 -20.26 -8.32
C TYR A 91 -5.10 -18.89 -7.71
N CYS A 92 -5.29 -18.84 -6.40
CA CYS A 92 -5.52 -17.62 -5.63
C CYS A 92 -4.24 -17.18 -4.89
N THR A 93 -4.07 -15.87 -4.68
CA THR A 93 -3.08 -15.33 -3.74
C THR A 93 -3.69 -14.54 -2.58
N ILE A 94 -4.99 -14.21 -2.63
CA ILE A 94 -5.65 -13.40 -1.61
C ILE A 94 -6.17 -14.23 -0.44
N ASP A 95 -6.01 -13.72 0.78
CA ASP A 95 -6.54 -14.35 2.00
C ASP A 95 -7.85 -13.70 2.46
N LEU A 96 -8.13 -12.46 2.04
CA LEU A 96 -9.41 -11.78 2.27
C LEU A 96 -10.13 -11.56 0.93
N TRP A 97 -11.45 -11.74 0.93
CA TRP A 97 -12.29 -11.42 -0.22
C TRP A 97 -12.95 -10.05 -0.06
N PRO A 98 -12.86 -9.14 -1.06
CA PRO A 98 -13.44 -7.81 -0.94
C PRO A 98 -14.96 -7.85 -0.87
N ASP A 99 -15.54 -6.95 -0.09
CA ASP A 99 -16.98 -6.69 -0.12
C ASP A 99 -17.29 -5.77 -1.31
N VAL A 100 -18.03 -6.30 -2.28
CA VAL A 100 -18.40 -5.61 -3.53
C VAL A 100 -19.84 -5.09 -3.52
N SER A 101 -20.53 -5.14 -2.38
CA SER A 101 -21.94 -4.77 -2.27
C SER A 101 -22.23 -3.29 -2.59
N GLU A 102 -21.24 -2.40 -2.39
CA GLU A 102 -21.34 -0.97 -2.68
C GLU A 102 -20.72 -0.56 -4.03
N LEU A 103 -20.22 -1.52 -4.81
CA LEU A 103 -19.67 -1.27 -6.14
C LEU A 103 -20.79 -1.19 -7.18
N ASP A 104 -20.63 -0.28 -8.15
CA ASP A 104 -21.46 -0.26 -9.35
C ASP A 104 -21.12 -1.46 -10.25
N GLU A 105 -22.00 -1.81 -11.18
CA GLU A 105 -21.78 -2.96 -12.08
C GLU A 105 -20.53 -2.81 -12.96
N ASP A 106 -20.15 -1.59 -13.36
CA ASP A 106 -18.94 -1.32 -14.14
C ASP A 106 -17.63 -1.47 -13.35
N GLU A 107 -17.72 -1.69 -12.04
CA GLU A 107 -16.57 -1.85 -11.15
C GLU A 107 -16.33 -3.30 -10.73
N LYS A 108 -17.29 -4.18 -11.05
CA LYS A 108 -17.30 -5.58 -10.66
C LYS A 108 -16.69 -6.44 -11.76
N PHE A 109 -15.60 -7.13 -11.42
CA PHE A 109 -14.93 -8.07 -12.31
C PHE A 109 -15.28 -9.50 -11.92
N ALA A 110 -15.99 -10.19 -12.81
CA ALA A 110 -16.45 -11.56 -12.61
C ALA A 110 -15.26 -12.52 -12.50
N THR A 111 -15.35 -13.49 -11.60
CA THR A 111 -14.32 -14.51 -11.41
C THR A 111 -14.87 -15.93 -11.69
N PRO A 112 -13.99 -16.91 -11.89
CA PRO A 112 -14.38 -18.33 -11.90
C PRO A 112 -14.88 -18.85 -10.55
N PHE A 113 -14.67 -18.12 -9.44
CA PHE A 113 -15.13 -18.54 -8.11
C PHE A 113 -16.66 -18.42 -7.97
N ARG A 114 -17.22 -19.19 -7.03
CA ARG A 114 -18.66 -19.22 -6.74
C ARG A 114 -18.91 -19.11 -5.25
N HIS A 115 -19.96 -18.39 -4.87
CA HIS A 115 -20.47 -18.40 -3.51
C HIS A 115 -21.22 -19.70 -3.23
N ALA A 116 -21.55 -19.95 -1.95
CA ALA A 116 -22.24 -21.17 -1.52
C ALA A 116 -23.62 -21.37 -2.19
N ASP A 117 -24.28 -20.28 -2.58
CA ASP A 117 -25.55 -20.29 -3.30
C ASP A 117 -25.40 -20.49 -4.82
N GLY A 118 -24.17 -20.66 -5.32
CA GLY A 118 -23.86 -20.83 -6.74
C GLY A 118 -23.73 -19.53 -7.53
N SER A 119 -23.91 -18.36 -6.91
CA SER A 119 -23.71 -17.07 -7.57
C SER A 119 -22.23 -16.81 -7.88
N VAL A 120 -21.98 -15.98 -8.89
CA VAL A 120 -20.62 -15.58 -9.30
C VAL A 120 -20.01 -14.69 -8.23
N ALA A 121 -18.76 -14.98 -7.85
CA ALA A 121 -18.00 -14.09 -7.00
C ALA A 121 -17.27 -13.03 -7.82
N TYR A 122 -17.33 -11.79 -7.36
CA TYR A 122 -16.71 -10.65 -8.04
C TYR A 122 -15.59 -10.05 -7.19
N VAL A 123 -14.65 -9.39 -7.87
CA VAL A 123 -13.61 -8.53 -7.29
C VAL A 123 -13.62 -7.16 -7.98
N PHE A 124 -12.69 -6.29 -7.59
CA PHE A 124 -12.53 -4.94 -8.16
C PHE A 124 -11.22 -4.84 -8.97
N SER A 125 -11.01 -3.70 -9.62
CA SER A 125 -9.69 -3.29 -10.12
C SER A 125 -9.33 -1.92 -9.55
N SER A 126 -8.09 -1.78 -9.09
CA SER A 126 -7.50 -0.51 -8.64
C SER A 126 -7.19 0.43 -9.81
N TYR A 127 -7.15 -0.08 -11.05
CA TYR A 127 -7.08 0.77 -12.25
C TYR A 127 -8.40 1.50 -12.51
N HIS A 128 -9.53 0.98 -12.01
CA HIS A 128 -10.83 1.56 -12.24
C HIS A 128 -11.04 2.81 -11.37
N ARG A 129 -11.27 3.96 -12.01
CA ARG A 129 -11.39 5.27 -11.34
C ARG A 129 -12.43 5.29 -10.21
N LYS A 130 -13.64 4.77 -10.46
CA LYS A 130 -14.71 4.81 -9.46
C LYS A 130 -14.33 4.03 -8.19
N THR A 131 -13.57 2.95 -8.33
CA THR A 131 -13.13 2.11 -7.20
C THR A 131 -12.23 2.91 -6.27
N VAL A 132 -11.20 3.55 -6.83
CA VAL A 132 -10.27 4.38 -6.06
C VAL A 132 -10.99 5.57 -5.43
N LEU A 133 -11.86 6.25 -6.16
CA LEU A 133 -12.66 7.34 -5.61
C LEU A 133 -13.54 6.87 -4.44
N ARG A 134 -14.16 5.70 -4.52
CA ARG A 134 -14.95 5.11 -3.42
C ARG A 134 -14.08 4.79 -2.21
N HIS A 135 -12.86 4.30 -2.41
CA HIS A 135 -11.93 4.10 -1.30
C HIS A 135 -11.65 5.41 -0.53
N PHE A 136 -11.44 6.51 -1.23
CA PHE A 136 -11.29 7.83 -0.60
C PHE A 136 -12.59 8.37 0.02
N GLN A 137 -13.74 8.04 -0.57
CA GLN A 137 -15.04 8.32 0.04
C GLN A 137 -15.22 7.58 1.36
N TRP A 138 -14.83 6.29 1.42
CA TRP A 138 -14.81 5.54 2.67
C TRP A 138 -13.86 6.19 3.68
N MET A 139 -12.65 6.58 3.29
CA MET A 139 -11.74 7.29 4.18
C MET A 139 -12.39 8.54 4.79
N GLN A 140 -13.13 9.33 3.99
CA GLN A 140 -13.89 10.46 4.50
C GLN A 140 -14.99 10.03 5.48
N GLN A 141 -15.83 9.07 5.10
CA GLN A 141 -16.97 8.59 5.91
C GLN A 141 -16.53 8.08 7.29
N TYR A 142 -15.40 7.40 7.35
CA TYR A 142 -14.89 6.77 8.57
C TYR A 142 -13.84 7.61 9.30
N GLY A 143 -13.52 8.82 8.82
CA GLY A 143 -12.59 9.72 9.50
C GLY A 143 -11.13 9.27 9.43
N ILE A 144 -10.73 8.58 8.36
CA ILE A 144 -9.33 8.31 8.01
C ILE A 144 -8.78 9.55 7.31
N ASP A 145 -7.60 10.03 7.72
CA ASP A 145 -7.15 11.37 7.35
C ASP A 145 -6.60 11.45 5.92
N GLY A 146 -6.09 10.35 5.39
CA GLY A 146 -5.48 10.31 4.06
C GLY A 146 -4.62 9.06 3.84
N ALA A 147 -3.88 9.06 2.73
CA ALA A 147 -3.10 7.91 2.32
C ALA A 147 -1.71 8.24 1.78
N PHE A 148 -0.74 7.38 2.07
CA PHE A 148 0.48 7.26 1.30
C PHE A 148 0.22 6.33 0.11
N VAL A 149 0.19 6.90 -1.10
CA VAL A 149 0.00 6.15 -2.34
C VAL A 149 1.33 5.53 -2.71
N GLN A 150 1.41 4.21 -2.60
CA GLN A 150 2.64 3.47 -2.81
C GLN A 150 2.96 3.30 -4.29
N ARG A 151 4.26 3.38 -4.57
CA ARG A 151 4.84 3.28 -5.89
C ARG A 151 6.11 2.45 -5.81
N PHE A 152 6.02 1.19 -6.18
CA PHE A 152 7.19 0.32 -6.24
C PHE A 152 8.12 0.81 -7.33
N ALA A 153 9.36 1.12 -6.96
CA ALA A 153 10.36 1.66 -7.87
C ALA A 153 10.70 0.67 -9.02
N THR A 154 10.44 -0.62 -8.85
CA THR A 154 10.56 -1.62 -9.91
C THR A 154 9.46 -1.50 -10.97
N GLU A 155 8.28 -1.01 -10.59
CA GLU A 155 7.12 -0.88 -11.48
C GLU A 155 7.17 0.39 -12.34
N THR A 156 8.05 1.35 -12.05
CA THR A 156 8.15 2.62 -12.80
C THR A 156 8.94 2.54 -14.12
N ARG A 157 9.40 1.34 -14.48
CA ARG A 157 10.27 1.09 -15.64
C ARG A 157 9.49 0.72 -16.89
N HIS A 158 8.70 -0.33 -16.78
CA HIS A 158 8.00 -0.90 -17.91
C HIS A 158 6.76 -0.03 -18.21
N PRO A 159 6.50 0.36 -19.47
CA PRO A 159 5.42 1.28 -19.84
C PRO A 159 4.06 0.91 -19.23
N ARG A 160 3.70 -0.38 -19.32
CA ARG A 160 2.45 -0.91 -18.77
C ARG A 160 2.36 -0.80 -17.23
N ASN A 161 3.45 -1.06 -16.51
CA ASN A 161 3.46 -0.99 -15.05
C ASN A 161 3.45 0.47 -14.60
N LEU A 162 4.22 1.32 -15.28
CA LEU A 162 4.24 2.76 -15.06
C LEU A 162 2.84 3.37 -15.28
N ASN A 163 2.11 2.92 -16.32
CA ASN A 163 0.76 3.37 -16.59
C ASN A 163 -0.21 3.03 -15.45
N LEU A 164 -0.14 1.82 -14.88
CA LEU A 164 -0.92 1.47 -13.69
C LEU A 164 -0.59 2.42 -12.53
N CYS A 165 0.70 2.57 -12.19
CA CYS A 165 1.12 3.42 -11.08
C CYS A 165 0.69 4.89 -11.29
N ASN A 166 0.79 5.42 -12.50
CA ASN A 166 0.36 6.77 -12.83
C ASN A 166 -1.16 6.94 -12.74
N THR A 167 -1.92 5.99 -13.26
CA THR A 167 -3.39 6.02 -13.27
C THR A 167 -3.94 5.96 -11.85
N VAL A 168 -3.45 5.03 -11.03
CA VAL A 168 -3.81 4.91 -9.62
C VAL A 168 -3.48 6.18 -8.86
N LEU A 169 -2.28 6.76 -9.06
CA LEU A 169 -1.89 8.02 -8.42
C LEU A 169 -2.81 9.18 -8.82
N MET A 170 -3.18 9.31 -10.09
CA MET A 170 -4.12 10.34 -10.55
C MET A 170 -5.51 10.15 -9.92
N HIS A 171 -6.01 8.91 -9.83
CA HIS A 171 -7.29 8.63 -9.19
C HIS A 171 -7.25 8.87 -7.68
N ALA A 172 -6.15 8.52 -7.01
CA ALA A 172 -5.97 8.77 -5.58
C ALA A 172 -5.89 10.28 -5.29
N ARG A 173 -5.13 11.03 -6.09
CA ARG A 173 -5.09 12.50 -6.05
C ARG A 173 -6.47 13.11 -6.22
N GLU A 174 -7.24 12.62 -7.17
CA GLU A 174 -8.60 13.08 -7.39
C GLU A 174 -9.51 12.74 -6.20
N GLY A 175 -9.48 11.49 -5.72
CA GLY A 175 -10.25 11.04 -4.56
C GLY A 175 -9.93 11.88 -3.33
N ALA A 176 -8.65 12.16 -3.08
CA ALA A 176 -8.20 12.99 -1.98
C ALA A 176 -8.81 14.40 -2.04
N ASN A 177 -8.70 15.08 -3.19
CA ASN A 177 -9.29 16.40 -3.40
C ASN A 177 -10.82 16.40 -3.28
N ARG A 178 -11.50 15.42 -3.88
CA ARG A 178 -12.97 15.37 -3.93
C ARG A 178 -13.61 14.98 -2.60
N PHE A 179 -12.90 14.25 -1.75
CA PHE A 179 -13.40 13.78 -0.45
C PHE A 179 -12.68 14.44 0.74
N GLY A 180 -11.90 15.50 0.49
CA GLY A 180 -11.24 16.30 1.51
C GLY A 180 -10.31 15.48 2.39
N ARG A 181 -9.57 14.54 1.78
CA ARG A 181 -8.53 13.72 2.42
C ARG A 181 -7.16 14.20 1.96
N ALA A 182 -6.12 13.87 2.73
CA ALA A 182 -4.74 14.14 2.32
C ALA A 182 -4.16 12.97 1.51
N TYR A 183 -3.13 13.23 0.70
CA TYR A 183 -2.32 12.17 0.11
C TYR A 183 -0.84 12.56 -0.06
N ALA A 184 0.05 11.58 -0.05
CA ALA A 184 1.46 11.73 -0.40
C ALA A 184 1.95 10.55 -1.24
N VAL A 185 3.04 10.73 -1.98
CA VAL A 185 3.69 9.64 -2.73
C VAL A 185 4.68 8.91 -1.82
N MET A 186 4.65 7.59 -1.85
CA MET A 186 5.64 6.72 -1.21
C MET A 186 6.33 5.85 -2.25
N TYR A 187 7.64 5.98 -2.40
CA TYR A 187 8.44 5.02 -3.17
C TYR A 187 8.79 3.81 -2.32
N ASP A 188 8.46 2.61 -2.78
CA ASP A 188 8.99 1.37 -2.22
C ASP A 188 10.19 0.89 -3.03
N LEU A 189 11.35 0.81 -2.38
CA LEU A 189 12.61 0.41 -3.00
C LEU A 189 12.79 -1.11 -3.09
N SER A 190 11.84 -1.91 -2.59
CA SER A 190 11.92 -3.37 -2.60
C SER A 190 12.09 -3.92 -4.03
N GLY A 191 12.97 -4.91 -4.19
CA GLY A 191 13.30 -5.50 -5.49
C GLY A 191 14.28 -4.70 -6.37
N MET A 192 14.65 -3.47 -5.97
CA MET A 192 15.66 -2.70 -6.70
C MET A 192 17.05 -3.34 -6.62
N GLN A 193 17.77 -3.27 -7.73
CA GLN A 193 19.17 -3.68 -7.86
C GLN A 193 20.11 -2.50 -7.61
N SER A 194 21.39 -2.80 -7.36
CA SER A 194 22.44 -1.77 -7.24
C SER A 194 22.49 -0.86 -8.48
N GLY A 195 22.68 0.44 -8.26
CA GLY A 195 22.79 1.46 -9.30
C GLY A 195 21.45 1.92 -9.88
N GLN A 196 20.32 1.40 -9.40
CA GLN A 196 19.00 1.69 -9.98
C GLN A 196 18.29 2.88 -9.32
N ILE A 197 18.88 3.51 -8.29
CA ILE A 197 18.25 4.62 -7.57
C ILE A 197 17.99 5.86 -8.45
N GLU A 198 18.77 6.04 -9.53
CA GLU A 198 18.50 7.11 -10.52
C GLU A 198 17.11 7.01 -11.14
N GLN A 199 16.58 5.79 -11.28
CA GLN A 199 15.27 5.60 -11.91
C GLN A 199 14.14 6.15 -11.05
N VAL A 200 14.33 6.17 -9.72
CA VAL A 200 13.42 6.86 -8.79
C VAL A 200 13.51 8.36 -9.00
N MET A 201 14.71 8.91 -9.17
CA MET A 201 14.91 10.34 -9.41
C MET A 201 14.33 10.77 -10.77
N ASP A 202 14.52 9.99 -11.83
CA ASP A 202 13.96 10.25 -13.17
C ASP A 202 12.41 10.22 -13.16
N ASP A 203 11.83 9.26 -12.46
CA ASP A 203 10.38 9.19 -12.26
C ASP A 203 9.88 10.38 -11.44
N TRP A 204 10.58 10.75 -10.36
CA TRP A 204 10.25 11.92 -9.55
C TRP A 204 10.26 13.23 -10.35
N ARG A 205 11.28 13.44 -11.18
CA ARG A 205 11.34 14.61 -12.08
C ARG A 205 10.11 14.66 -12.98
N SER A 206 9.67 13.52 -13.48
CA SER A 206 8.47 13.41 -14.32
C SER A 206 7.19 13.76 -13.55
N LEU A 207 7.05 13.30 -12.30
CA LEU A 207 5.91 13.65 -11.45
C LEU A 207 5.88 15.15 -11.13
N VAL A 208 7.01 15.73 -10.74
CA VAL A 208 7.11 17.17 -10.42
C VAL A 208 6.83 18.03 -11.67
N ASP A 209 7.46 17.72 -12.80
CA ASP A 209 7.33 18.53 -14.02
C ASP A 209 5.96 18.39 -14.70
N ARG A 210 5.36 17.18 -14.70
CA ARG A 210 4.11 16.92 -15.44
C ARG A 210 2.86 17.00 -14.59
N MET A 211 2.90 16.53 -13.34
CA MET A 211 1.74 16.59 -12.44
C MET A 211 1.69 17.86 -11.61
N GLU A 212 2.77 18.64 -11.59
CA GLU A 212 2.96 19.68 -10.57
C GLU A 212 2.70 19.12 -9.16
N LEU A 213 3.29 17.95 -8.90
CA LEU A 213 3.12 17.22 -7.64
C LEU A 213 3.44 18.14 -6.46
N GLY A 214 2.64 18.07 -5.39
CA GLY A 214 2.81 18.91 -4.21
C GLY A 214 2.02 20.22 -4.23
N LYS A 215 1.49 20.67 -5.39
CA LYS A 215 0.84 21.99 -5.49
C LYS A 215 -0.68 21.98 -5.29
N ASP A 216 -1.35 20.83 -5.39
CA ASP A 216 -2.79 20.79 -5.21
C ASP A 216 -3.18 20.77 -3.72
N PRO A 217 -4.40 21.25 -3.36
CA PRO A 217 -4.78 21.44 -1.97
C PRO A 217 -4.81 20.17 -1.12
N ALA A 218 -4.90 18.97 -1.71
CA ALA A 218 -4.95 17.73 -0.95
C ALA A 218 -3.57 17.14 -0.65
N TYR A 219 -2.49 17.70 -1.22
CA TYR A 219 -1.17 17.13 -1.03
C TYR A 219 -0.68 17.35 0.40
N LEU A 220 -0.23 16.28 1.05
CA LEU A 220 0.22 16.30 2.44
C LEU A 220 1.52 17.08 2.59
N HIS A 221 1.55 17.96 3.58
CA HIS A 221 2.69 18.75 3.98
C HIS A 221 3.03 18.51 5.45
N GLN A 222 4.27 18.81 5.81
CA GLN A 222 4.73 18.87 7.18
C GLN A 222 5.85 19.90 7.24
N ASP A 223 5.79 20.78 8.24
CA ASP A 223 6.72 21.91 8.42
C ASP A 223 6.83 22.82 7.19
N GLY A 224 5.69 23.08 6.56
CA GLY A 224 5.56 23.98 5.41
C GLY A 224 6.09 23.43 4.08
N LYS A 225 6.50 22.16 4.04
CA LYS A 225 7.02 21.49 2.83
C LYS A 225 6.18 20.26 2.48
N PRO A 226 6.03 19.93 1.19
CA PRO A 226 5.30 18.75 0.77
C PRO A 226 6.05 17.48 1.18
N VAL A 227 5.32 16.42 1.51
CA VAL A 227 5.88 15.16 2.04
C VAL A 227 6.10 14.14 0.92
N VAL A 228 7.28 13.51 0.91
CA VAL A 228 7.58 12.32 0.12
C VAL A 228 8.10 11.22 1.03
N ALA A 229 7.65 9.99 0.81
CA ALA A 229 8.12 8.83 1.56
C ALA A 229 9.04 7.94 0.72
N VAL A 230 10.10 7.42 1.34
CA VAL A 230 11.03 6.45 0.76
C VAL A 230 11.08 5.24 1.69
N TRP A 231 10.46 4.16 1.26
CA TRP A 231 10.34 2.93 2.00
C TRP A 231 11.46 1.96 1.68
N GLY A 232 12.07 1.40 2.71
CA GLY A 232 12.99 0.28 2.58
C GLY A 232 14.45 0.53 2.97
N VAL A 233 14.75 1.65 3.61
CA VAL A 233 16.12 2.05 3.91
C VAL A 233 16.65 1.27 5.11
N GLY A 234 17.73 0.50 4.91
CA GLY A 234 18.47 -0.17 5.98
C GLY A 234 18.04 -1.60 6.33
N PHE A 235 17.12 -2.22 5.60
CA PHE A 235 16.77 -3.63 5.81
C PHE A 235 17.92 -4.58 5.43
N ASN A 236 18.04 -5.69 6.15
CA ASN A 236 19.09 -6.72 5.94
C ASN A 236 18.60 -7.98 5.19
N ASP A 237 17.47 -7.89 4.49
CA ASP A 237 16.81 -8.97 3.75
C ASP A 237 17.39 -9.22 2.34
N GLY A 238 18.65 -8.82 2.11
CA GLY A 238 19.37 -9.06 0.85
C GLY A 238 19.16 -7.99 -0.23
N ARG A 239 18.74 -6.79 0.15
CA ARG A 239 18.63 -5.64 -0.79
C ARG A 239 19.96 -5.31 -1.41
N GLN A 240 19.94 -5.00 -2.71
CA GLN A 240 21.15 -4.80 -3.50
C GLN A 240 21.57 -3.33 -3.61
N TYR A 241 20.65 -2.38 -3.43
CA TYR A 241 21.00 -0.97 -3.34
C TYR A 241 21.67 -0.64 -2.00
N THR A 242 22.52 0.38 -1.99
CA THR A 242 23.36 0.71 -0.83
C THR A 242 22.82 1.87 0.00
N LEU A 243 23.39 2.06 1.20
CA LEU A 243 23.15 3.27 1.99
C LEU A 243 23.63 4.54 1.28
N ASP A 244 24.70 4.48 0.47
CA ASP A 244 25.15 5.61 -0.36
C ASP A 244 24.10 6.01 -1.41
N GLU A 245 23.43 5.02 -2.02
CA GLU A 245 22.34 5.26 -2.96
C GLU A 245 21.13 5.88 -2.26
N CYS A 246 20.78 5.38 -1.07
CA CYS A 246 19.71 5.95 -0.25
C CYS A 246 20.01 7.40 0.14
N GLU A 247 21.22 7.69 0.61
CA GLU A 247 21.69 9.04 0.93
C GLU A 247 21.63 9.96 -0.28
N ARG A 248 22.02 9.48 -1.47
CA ARG A 248 21.93 10.26 -2.71
C ARG A 248 20.48 10.64 -3.02
N LEU A 249 19.54 9.69 -2.89
CA LEU A 249 18.13 9.95 -3.10
C LEU A 249 17.56 10.95 -2.09
N ILE A 250 17.86 10.80 -0.80
CA ILE A 250 17.40 11.72 0.25
C ILE A 250 17.89 13.14 -0.03
N ARG A 251 19.19 13.30 -0.33
CA ARG A 251 19.75 14.63 -0.65
C ARG A 251 19.13 15.23 -1.91
N PHE A 252 18.85 14.42 -2.93
CA PHE A 252 18.13 14.89 -4.12
C PHE A 252 16.73 15.42 -3.76
N LEU A 253 15.92 14.64 -3.04
CA LEU A 253 14.57 15.01 -2.63
C LEU A 253 14.54 16.25 -1.70
N LYS A 254 15.58 16.47 -0.90
CA LYS A 254 15.64 17.62 0.02
C LYS A 254 16.27 18.86 -0.60
N HIS A 255 17.30 18.71 -1.41
CA HIS A 255 18.22 19.81 -1.74
C HIS A 255 18.42 20.09 -3.22
N ASP A 256 17.88 19.25 -4.12
CA ASP A 256 17.92 19.59 -5.55
C ASP A 256 17.21 20.94 -5.78
N PRO A 257 17.81 21.90 -6.50
CA PRO A 257 17.28 23.25 -6.61
C PRO A 257 15.96 23.33 -7.39
N LYS A 258 15.62 22.31 -8.19
CA LYS A 258 14.39 22.27 -8.98
C LYS A 258 13.40 21.21 -8.47
N TYR A 259 13.91 20.04 -8.09
CA TYR A 259 13.09 18.88 -7.72
C TYR A 259 13.10 18.55 -6.23
N GLY A 260 13.90 19.28 -5.45
CA GLY A 260 14.02 19.16 -4.01
C GLY A 260 13.04 20.06 -3.25
N GLY A 261 13.32 20.29 -1.96
CA GLY A 261 12.45 21.09 -1.08
C GLY A 261 11.39 20.30 -0.33
N TRP A 262 11.52 18.97 -0.27
CA TRP A 262 10.52 18.08 0.34
C TRP A 262 10.87 17.72 1.78
N THR A 263 9.83 17.45 2.58
CA THR A 263 9.94 16.71 3.83
C THR A 263 10.00 15.23 3.49
N VAL A 264 11.07 14.55 3.93
CA VAL A 264 11.33 13.15 3.60
C VAL A 264 11.00 12.25 4.78
N MET A 265 10.06 11.33 4.57
CA MET A 265 9.78 10.22 5.46
C MET A 265 10.58 8.98 5.02
N LEU A 266 11.29 8.32 5.95
CA LEU A 266 11.94 7.04 5.70
C LEU A 266 11.19 5.88 6.34
N GLY A 267 10.89 4.87 5.51
CA GLY A 267 10.49 3.54 5.95
C GLY A 267 11.72 2.70 6.29
N VAL A 268 11.87 2.31 7.55
CA VAL A 268 13.07 1.64 8.08
C VAL A 268 12.75 0.27 8.71
N PRO A 269 13.74 -0.61 8.93
CA PRO A 269 13.54 -1.85 9.70
C PRO A 269 13.17 -1.56 11.15
N THR A 270 12.55 -2.51 11.85
CA THR A 270 12.15 -2.33 13.27
C THR A 270 13.35 -2.14 14.19
N GLY A 271 14.44 -2.88 13.96
CA GLY A 271 15.65 -2.84 14.78
C GLY A 271 16.63 -1.70 14.47
N TRP A 272 16.22 -0.71 13.67
CA TRP A 272 17.10 0.35 13.15
C TRP A 272 17.89 1.11 14.23
N ARG A 273 17.24 1.49 15.35
CA ARG A 273 17.88 2.28 16.41
C ARG A 273 19.05 1.55 17.05
N MET A 274 18.91 0.23 17.20
CA MET A 274 19.89 -0.66 17.82
C MET A 274 20.79 -1.37 16.79
N LEU A 275 20.55 -1.16 15.48
CA LEU A 275 21.25 -1.82 14.36
C LEU A 275 21.23 -3.35 14.45
N GLU A 276 20.09 -3.92 14.82
CA GLU A 276 19.90 -5.36 15.03
C GLU A 276 18.65 -5.90 14.32
N ARG A 277 18.38 -7.19 14.51
CA ARG A 277 17.21 -7.90 13.97
C ARG A 277 17.14 -7.82 12.45
N ASP A 278 16.21 -7.02 11.93
CA ASP A 278 15.93 -6.80 10.51
C ASP A 278 16.71 -5.61 9.92
N SER A 279 17.53 -4.94 10.74
CA SER A 279 18.41 -3.85 10.31
C SER A 279 19.78 -4.34 9.86
N VAL A 280 20.37 -3.62 8.90
CA VAL A 280 21.82 -3.67 8.67
C VAL A 280 22.54 -3.23 9.95
N ARG A 281 23.76 -3.76 10.14
CA ARG A 281 24.62 -3.44 11.28
C ARG A 281 25.54 -2.24 11.04
N ASP A 282 25.45 -1.63 9.86
CA ASP A 282 26.30 -0.51 9.48
C ASP A 282 25.87 0.76 10.25
N PRO A 283 26.75 1.35 11.09
CA PRO A 283 26.42 2.55 11.85
C PRO A 283 26.10 3.77 10.97
N ARG A 284 26.53 3.76 9.70
CA ARG A 284 26.14 4.79 8.73
C ARG A 284 24.63 4.87 8.51
N LEU A 285 23.86 3.83 8.85
CA LEU A 285 22.40 3.89 8.78
C LEU A 285 21.85 5.06 9.63
N HIS A 286 22.42 5.33 10.80
CA HIS A 286 21.99 6.47 11.62
C HIS A 286 22.33 7.82 10.98
N ASP A 287 23.45 7.92 10.24
CA ASP A 287 23.76 9.12 9.45
C ASP A 287 22.74 9.33 8.33
N VAL A 288 22.31 8.27 7.65
CA VAL A 288 21.27 8.33 6.61
C VAL A 288 19.92 8.73 7.21
N ILE A 289 19.52 8.13 8.34
CA ILE A 289 18.25 8.43 9.01
C ILE A 289 18.21 9.89 9.49
N ARG A 290 19.31 10.43 10.02
CA ARG A 290 19.40 11.85 10.43
C ARG A 290 19.23 12.85 9.29
N GLN A 291 19.33 12.42 8.03
CA GLN A 291 19.04 13.29 6.88
C GLN A 291 17.55 13.36 6.56
N ALA A 292 16.72 12.46 7.09
CA ALA A 292 15.27 12.48 6.93
C ALA A 292 14.62 13.60 7.78
N ASP A 293 13.29 13.63 7.77
CA ASP A 293 12.49 14.46 8.67
C ASP A 293 11.52 13.59 9.50
N ILE A 294 11.09 12.45 8.94
CA ILE A 294 10.17 11.51 9.59
C ILE A 294 10.74 10.10 9.49
N VAL A 295 10.66 9.32 10.57
CA VAL A 295 11.07 7.91 10.61
C VAL A 295 9.86 7.02 10.88
N SER A 296 9.67 5.98 10.08
CA SER A 296 8.59 5.00 10.24
C SER A 296 9.11 3.57 10.14
N PRO A 297 9.23 2.84 11.26
CA PRO A 297 9.68 1.46 11.22
C PRO A 297 8.55 0.51 10.85
N TRP A 298 8.81 -0.44 9.95
CA TRP A 298 7.85 -1.52 9.65
C TRP A 298 7.66 -2.42 10.87
N THR A 299 6.42 -2.70 11.24
CA THR A 299 6.10 -3.53 12.40
C THR A 299 5.25 -4.75 12.09
N VAL A 300 4.73 -4.89 10.86
CA VAL A 300 3.93 -6.07 10.47
C VAL A 300 4.76 -7.33 10.68
N GLY A 301 4.19 -8.30 11.39
CA GLY A 301 4.88 -9.54 11.74
C GLY A 301 5.88 -9.45 12.90
N ARG A 302 6.03 -8.30 13.58
CA ARG A 302 7.00 -8.12 14.69
C ARG A 302 6.43 -8.44 16.07
N TYR A 303 5.12 -8.40 16.20
CA TYR A 303 4.33 -8.81 17.36
C TYR A 303 3.00 -9.39 16.85
N VAL A 304 2.34 -10.23 17.66
CA VAL A 304 1.26 -11.12 17.18
C VAL A 304 0.02 -11.13 18.10
N SER A 305 0.02 -10.32 19.15
CA SER A 305 -1.05 -10.27 20.15
C SER A 305 -1.10 -8.91 20.83
N PRO A 306 -2.24 -8.54 21.45
CA PRO A 306 -2.33 -7.29 22.23
C PRO A 306 -1.22 -7.13 23.27
N ARG A 307 -0.87 -8.23 23.95
CA ARG A 307 0.23 -8.26 24.91
C ARG A 307 1.58 -7.94 24.25
N THR A 308 1.91 -8.61 23.16
CA THR A 308 3.20 -8.39 22.48
C THR A 308 3.27 -7.04 21.76
N ALA A 309 2.13 -6.47 21.38
CA ALA A 309 2.04 -5.08 20.90
C ALA A 309 2.36 -4.08 22.02
N ALA A 310 1.84 -4.30 23.24
CA ALA A 310 2.19 -3.49 24.41
C ALA A 310 3.70 -3.56 24.73
N GLU A 311 4.26 -4.78 24.77
CA GLU A 311 5.69 -5.00 24.97
C GLU A 311 6.55 -4.34 23.88
N HIS A 312 6.04 -4.31 22.63
CA HIS A 312 6.71 -3.63 21.52
C HIS A 312 6.71 -2.11 21.69
N ALA A 313 5.58 -1.52 22.10
CA ALA A 313 5.48 -0.09 22.35
C ALA A 313 6.47 0.36 23.43
N ASP A 314 6.55 -0.38 24.55
CA ASP A 314 7.44 -0.03 25.66
C ASP A 314 8.93 -0.17 25.31
N ARG A 315 9.29 -1.17 24.49
CA ARG A 315 10.70 -1.49 24.18
C ARG A 315 11.25 -0.80 22.95
N PHE A 316 10.41 -0.58 21.94
CA PHE A 316 10.81 0.00 20.65
C PHE A 316 10.24 1.41 20.52
N TRP A 317 8.92 1.56 20.35
CA TRP A 317 8.33 2.87 20.04
C TRP A 317 8.72 3.96 21.02
N LYS A 318 8.65 3.70 22.33
CA LYS A 318 9.01 4.69 23.36
C LYS A 318 10.45 5.20 23.23
N GLU A 319 11.41 4.31 23.00
CA GLU A 319 12.82 4.69 22.90
C GLU A 319 13.18 5.22 21.50
N ASP A 320 12.46 4.77 20.47
CA ASP A 320 12.58 5.28 19.11
C ASP A 320 12.05 6.72 19.00
N ILE A 321 10.92 7.03 19.66
CA ILE A 321 10.38 8.39 19.78
C ILE A 321 11.42 9.31 20.42
N ARG A 322 11.98 8.91 21.57
CA ARG A 322 13.04 9.69 22.25
C ARG A 322 14.24 9.93 21.36
N TRP A 323 14.71 8.89 20.66
CA TRP A 323 15.81 9.05 19.73
C TRP A 323 15.48 10.04 18.62
N CYS A 324 14.26 10.00 18.08
CA CYS A 324 13.82 10.95 17.06
C CYS A 324 13.77 12.38 17.62
N GLU A 325 13.23 12.58 18.83
CA GLU A 325 13.21 13.87 19.53
C GLU A 325 14.63 14.43 19.73
N ASP A 326 15.57 13.62 20.23
CA ASP A 326 16.98 14.01 20.44
C ASP A 326 17.68 14.42 19.13
N HIS A 327 17.17 13.97 17.98
CA HIS A 327 17.72 14.25 16.65
C HIS A 327 16.85 15.18 15.80
N ASN A 328 15.80 15.80 16.38
CA ASN A 328 14.86 16.68 15.68
C ASN A 328 14.15 16.01 14.49
N LEU A 329 13.77 14.74 14.65
CA LEU A 329 12.98 13.97 13.71
C LEU A 329 11.60 13.69 14.29
N LEU A 330 10.62 13.49 13.42
CA LEU A 330 9.30 13.02 13.81
C LEU A 330 9.24 11.48 13.71
N TYR A 331 8.45 10.84 14.57
CA TYR A 331 8.28 9.39 14.58
C TYR A 331 6.86 8.99 14.19
N LEU A 332 6.74 8.08 13.22
CA LEU A 332 5.48 7.59 12.66
C LEU A 332 5.37 6.06 12.85
N PRO A 333 4.84 5.57 13.99
CA PRO A 333 4.70 4.14 14.21
C PRO A 333 3.69 3.50 13.26
N VAL A 334 3.99 2.27 12.84
CA VAL A 334 3.12 1.43 12.01
C VAL A 334 2.23 0.57 12.89
N VAL A 335 0.93 0.53 12.58
CA VAL A 335 -0.08 -0.36 13.17
C VAL A 335 -0.77 -1.18 12.09
N PHE A 336 -1.30 -2.36 12.41
CA PHE A 336 -1.93 -3.28 11.46
C PHE A 336 -3.05 -4.15 12.08
N PRO A 337 -4.11 -4.50 11.32
CA PRO A 337 -5.29 -5.15 11.90
C PRO A 337 -5.09 -6.63 12.21
N GLY A 338 -4.12 -7.26 11.56
CA GLY A 338 -3.80 -8.69 11.59
C GLY A 338 -2.94 -9.00 10.36
N PHE A 339 -2.60 -10.26 10.16
CA PHE A 339 -1.74 -10.68 9.05
C PHE A 339 -2.01 -12.12 8.64
N SER A 340 -2.11 -12.36 7.33
CA SER A 340 -2.24 -13.68 6.74
C SER A 340 -1.91 -13.62 5.25
N TRP A 341 -1.12 -14.56 4.78
CA TRP A 341 -0.68 -14.65 3.38
C TRP A 341 -0.60 -16.10 2.91
N HIS A 342 -1.43 -16.97 3.48
CA HIS A 342 -1.44 -18.40 3.24
C HIS A 342 -1.61 -18.74 1.75
N ASN A 343 -2.58 -18.10 1.08
CA ASN A 343 -2.80 -18.33 -0.34
C ASN A 343 -1.65 -17.80 -1.21
N LEU A 344 -0.85 -16.83 -0.72
CA LEU A 344 0.38 -16.32 -1.36
C LEU A 344 1.64 -17.14 -1.01
N LYS A 345 1.69 -17.76 0.17
CA LYS A 345 2.79 -18.58 0.71
C LYS A 345 2.20 -19.77 1.51
N PRO A 346 1.88 -20.90 0.85
CA PRO A 346 1.14 -22.01 1.46
C PRO A 346 1.85 -22.68 2.64
N GLU A 347 3.16 -22.45 2.79
CA GLU A 347 3.96 -22.90 3.92
C GLU A 347 3.68 -22.13 5.22
N PHE A 348 3.00 -20.99 5.18
CA PHE A 348 2.59 -20.21 6.36
C PHE A 348 1.14 -20.50 6.73
N PRO A 349 0.77 -20.44 8.02
CA PRO A 349 -0.61 -20.67 8.44
C PRO A 349 -1.54 -19.55 7.97
N LEU A 350 -2.79 -19.91 7.66
CA LEU A 350 -3.89 -18.94 7.57
C LEU A 350 -4.13 -18.30 8.94
N ASP A 351 -4.46 -17.02 8.96
CA ASP A 351 -4.72 -16.24 10.17
C ASP A 351 -3.50 -16.20 11.12
N GLN A 352 -2.29 -16.07 10.54
CA GLN A 352 -1.03 -16.09 11.28
C GLN A 352 -0.99 -15.07 12.43
N ILE A 353 -1.60 -13.90 12.23
CA ILE A 353 -1.85 -12.90 13.28
C ILE A 353 -3.34 -12.57 13.31
N PRO A 354 -4.11 -13.20 14.22
CA PRO A 354 -5.55 -13.01 14.30
C PRO A 354 -5.93 -11.58 14.69
N ARG A 355 -6.96 -11.05 14.03
CA ARG A 355 -7.46 -9.70 14.29
C ARG A 355 -8.17 -9.54 15.64
N ARG A 356 -8.68 -10.66 16.18
CA ARG A 356 -9.33 -10.76 17.51
C ARG A 356 -10.46 -9.76 17.67
N LYS A 357 -11.34 -9.67 16.68
CA LYS A 357 -12.46 -8.73 16.62
C LYS A 357 -12.02 -7.28 16.88
N GLY A 358 -10.87 -6.90 16.34
CA GLY A 358 -10.27 -5.56 16.51
C GLY A 358 -9.49 -5.32 17.80
N GLN A 359 -9.46 -6.25 18.76
CA GLN A 359 -8.66 -6.08 19.97
C GLN A 359 -7.18 -5.93 19.67
N PHE A 360 -6.70 -6.63 18.64
CA PHE A 360 -5.30 -6.55 18.22
C PHE A 360 -4.95 -5.15 17.69
N LEU A 361 -5.72 -4.62 16.74
CA LEU A 361 -5.50 -3.27 16.20
C LEU A 361 -5.65 -2.20 17.28
N TRP A 362 -6.72 -2.27 18.08
CA TRP A 362 -7.02 -1.29 19.11
C TRP A 362 -5.90 -1.16 20.15
N SER A 363 -5.32 -2.29 20.56
CA SER A 363 -4.19 -2.28 21.48
C SER A 363 -3.00 -1.48 20.94
N GLN A 364 -2.74 -1.54 19.64
CA GLN A 364 -1.64 -0.79 19.02
C GLN A 364 -1.91 0.71 19.06
N TYR A 365 -3.12 1.17 18.73
CA TYR A 365 -3.50 2.58 18.87
C TYR A 365 -3.35 3.09 20.30
N VAL A 366 -3.87 2.35 21.27
CA VAL A 366 -3.79 2.68 22.70
C VAL A 366 -2.34 2.78 23.15
N HIS A 367 -1.51 1.79 22.81
CA HIS A 367 -0.13 1.76 23.27
C HIS A 367 0.75 2.77 22.52
N ALA A 368 0.52 3.05 21.23
CA ALA A 368 1.22 4.09 20.50
C ALA A 368 0.93 5.47 21.11
N GLN A 369 -0.34 5.80 21.37
CA GLN A 369 -0.73 7.05 22.04
C GLN A 369 -0.08 7.15 23.43
N ARG A 370 -0.15 6.09 24.25
CA ARG A 370 0.42 6.07 25.61
C ARG A 370 1.93 6.33 25.66
N VAL A 371 2.68 5.89 24.66
CA VAL A 371 4.13 6.14 24.59
C VAL A 371 4.49 7.45 23.90
N GLY A 372 3.50 8.27 23.54
CA GLY A 372 3.70 9.63 23.04
C GLY A 372 3.67 9.77 21.52
N ALA A 373 3.19 8.76 20.77
CA ALA A 373 3.03 8.92 19.33
C ALA A 373 2.00 10.01 19.01
N THR A 374 2.34 10.89 18.06
CA THR A 374 1.49 12.03 17.64
C THR A 374 0.86 11.83 16.26
N MET A 375 1.24 10.77 15.55
CA MET A 375 0.75 10.37 14.23
C MET A 375 0.87 8.86 14.09
N ILE A 376 0.10 8.26 13.19
CA ILE A 376 0.07 6.80 12.99
C ILE A 376 0.04 6.47 11.49
N TYR A 377 0.87 5.50 11.09
CA TYR A 377 0.74 4.82 9.80
C TYR A 377 -0.07 3.53 9.95
N GLN A 378 -1.19 3.42 9.26
CA GLN A 378 -2.02 2.22 9.21
C GLN A 378 -1.62 1.34 8.02
N ALA A 379 -1.02 0.19 8.31
CA ALA A 379 -0.76 -0.86 7.35
C ALA A 379 -1.92 -1.87 7.34
N MET A 380 -2.69 -2.04 6.28
CA MET A 380 -2.77 -1.26 5.04
C MET A 380 -4.24 -0.98 4.72
N PHE A 381 -4.53 -0.08 3.79
CA PHE A 381 -5.91 0.15 3.37
C PHE A 381 -6.49 -1.06 2.62
N ASP A 382 -5.79 -1.55 1.59
CA ASP A 382 -6.32 -2.45 0.54
C ASP A 382 -5.58 -3.80 0.39
N GLU A 383 -4.54 -4.08 1.16
CA GLU A 383 -3.68 -5.27 1.00
C GLU A 383 -4.34 -6.56 1.52
N ILE A 384 -5.20 -7.16 0.69
CA ILE A 384 -5.95 -8.40 0.97
C ILE A 384 -5.16 -9.69 0.75
N ASP A 385 -4.04 -9.63 0.03
CA ASP A 385 -3.10 -10.73 -0.20
C ASP A 385 -2.19 -11.01 1.00
N GLU A 386 -1.94 -10.01 1.84
CA GLU A 386 -1.23 -10.17 3.12
C GLU A 386 -2.13 -9.99 4.36
N GLY A 387 -3.45 -9.86 4.14
CA GLY A 387 -4.43 -9.87 5.22
C GLY A 387 -4.38 -8.65 6.13
N THR A 388 -3.69 -7.58 5.72
CA THR A 388 -3.52 -6.33 6.49
C THR A 388 -4.57 -5.26 6.12
N ALA A 389 -5.39 -5.50 5.09
CA ALA A 389 -6.43 -4.56 4.65
C ALA A 389 -7.42 -4.14 5.75
N ILE A 390 -7.71 -2.85 5.86
CA ILE A 390 -8.77 -2.30 6.73
C ILE A 390 -10.07 -1.99 5.98
N PHE A 391 -10.06 -1.98 4.64
CA PHE A 391 -11.25 -1.70 3.83
C PHE A 391 -12.33 -2.79 3.94
N LYS A 392 -13.42 -2.69 3.18
CA LYS A 392 -14.55 -3.61 3.33
C LYS A 392 -14.27 -5.00 2.75
N CYS A 393 -14.33 -6.02 3.60
CA CYS A 393 -14.24 -7.44 3.22
C CYS A 393 -15.50 -8.21 3.63
N THR A 394 -15.85 -9.23 2.86
CA THR A 394 -17.04 -10.05 3.14
C THR A 394 -16.78 -11.14 4.19
N ASN A 395 -17.79 -11.47 5.00
CA ASN A 395 -17.80 -12.68 5.84
C ASN A 395 -18.32 -13.91 5.09
N HIS A 396 -18.71 -13.76 3.82
CA HIS A 396 -19.22 -14.82 2.96
C HIS A 396 -18.35 -14.92 1.69
N PRO A 397 -17.04 -15.21 1.83
CA PRO A 397 -16.17 -15.38 0.68
C PRO A 397 -16.62 -16.59 -0.16
N PRO A 398 -16.10 -16.73 -1.39
CA PRO A 398 -16.41 -17.87 -2.24
C PRO A 398 -16.02 -19.19 -1.59
N VAL A 399 -16.73 -20.25 -1.95
CA VAL A 399 -16.43 -21.62 -1.47
C VAL A 399 -15.56 -22.33 -2.49
N GLY A 400 -14.66 -23.21 -2.03
CA GLY A 400 -13.79 -23.95 -2.94
C GLY A 400 -12.57 -24.55 -2.24
N GLU A 401 -11.51 -24.75 -3.02
CA GLU A 401 -10.27 -25.37 -2.57
C GLU A 401 -9.44 -24.49 -1.62
N GLN A 402 -9.57 -23.16 -1.72
CA GLN A 402 -8.81 -22.20 -0.92
C GLN A 402 -9.59 -21.79 0.32
N PRO A 403 -8.93 -21.69 1.49
CA PRO A 403 -9.53 -21.04 2.63
C PRO A 403 -9.42 -19.50 2.50
N PHE A 404 -10.37 -18.80 3.10
CA PHE A 404 -10.37 -17.34 3.19
C PHE A 404 -10.63 -16.91 4.64
N LEU A 405 -9.98 -15.82 5.03
CA LEU A 405 -10.31 -15.08 6.24
C LEU A 405 -11.67 -14.38 6.09
N THR A 406 -12.22 -14.01 7.25
CA THR A 406 -13.42 -13.19 7.37
C THR A 406 -13.17 -12.10 8.40
N TYR A 407 -14.13 -11.20 8.60
CA TYR A 407 -14.11 -10.24 9.70
C TYR A 407 -14.72 -10.81 10.98
N GLU A 408 -14.61 -12.13 11.18
CA GLU A 408 -15.04 -12.83 12.40
C GLU A 408 -16.54 -12.60 12.72
N GLY A 409 -17.35 -12.40 11.68
CA GLY A 409 -18.78 -12.11 11.75
C GLY A 409 -19.12 -10.64 12.04
N LEU A 410 -18.12 -9.74 12.09
CA LEU A 410 -18.33 -8.30 12.27
C LEU A 410 -18.76 -7.63 10.95
N PRO A 411 -19.42 -6.46 11.00
CA PRO A 411 -19.74 -5.69 9.79
C PRO A 411 -18.52 -5.46 8.89
N SER A 412 -18.72 -5.44 7.56
CA SER A 412 -17.62 -5.33 6.60
C SER A 412 -16.84 -4.02 6.72
N ASP A 413 -17.44 -2.96 7.25
CA ASP A 413 -16.82 -1.67 7.50
C ASP A 413 -16.19 -1.53 8.92
N TYR A 414 -16.16 -2.61 9.72
CA TYR A 414 -15.71 -2.55 11.11
C TYR A 414 -14.29 -1.98 11.27
N TYR A 415 -13.33 -2.41 10.44
CA TYR A 415 -11.95 -1.95 10.55
C TYR A 415 -11.77 -0.51 10.08
N LEU A 416 -12.56 -0.03 9.12
CA LEU A 416 -12.62 1.39 8.77
C LEU A 416 -13.09 2.23 9.96
N ARG A 417 -14.19 1.84 10.63
CA ARG A 417 -14.67 2.51 11.86
C ARG A 417 -13.62 2.50 12.96
N LEU A 418 -12.96 1.37 13.18
CA LEU A 418 -11.98 1.22 14.25
C LEU A 418 -10.75 2.11 14.01
N THR A 419 -10.26 2.20 12.77
CA THR A 419 -9.18 3.12 12.37
C THR A 419 -9.58 4.58 12.60
N GLY A 420 -10.80 4.97 12.24
CA GLY A 420 -11.34 6.31 12.54
C GLY A 420 -11.34 6.64 14.03
N ARG A 421 -11.73 5.68 14.86
CA ARG A 421 -11.66 5.81 16.33
C ARG A 421 -10.24 5.87 16.85
N GLY A 422 -9.31 5.14 16.23
CA GLY A 422 -7.88 5.27 16.49
C GLY A 422 -7.38 6.70 16.29
N GLY A 423 -7.86 7.39 15.24
CA GLY A 423 -7.56 8.81 15.02
C GLY A 423 -8.13 9.74 16.09
N ARG A 424 -9.37 9.48 16.53
CA ARG A 424 -9.98 10.22 17.64
C ARG A 424 -9.23 10.01 18.96
N LEU A 425 -8.77 8.78 19.22
CA LEU A 425 -7.95 8.46 20.39
C LEU A 425 -6.61 9.20 20.34
N LEU A 426 -5.93 9.16 19.19
CA LEU A 426 -4.67 9.85 18.96
C LEU A 426 -4.78 11.36 19.28
N ARG A 427 -5.89 11.98 18.89
CA ARG A 427 -6.18 13.41 19.15
C ARG A 427 -6.72 13.70 20.55
N GLY A 428 -6.90 12.69 21.40
CA GLY A 428 -7.45 12.84 22.75
C GLY A 428 -8.94 13.19 22.78
N GLU A 429 -9.68 12.93 21.70
CA GLU A 429 -11.13 13.16 21.63
C GLU A 429 -11.95 12.06 22.31
N ILE A 430 -11.33 10.90 22.55
CA ILE A 430 -11.88 9.77 23.29
C ILE A 430 -10.82 9.20 24.22
N GLU A 431 -11.27 8.59 25.32
CA GLU A 431 -10.40 7.95 26.29
C GLU A 431 -9.89 6.58 25.82
N ALA A 432 -8.70 6.21 26.25
CA ALA A 432 -8.15 4.88 26.02
C ALA A 432 -8.91 3.83 26.83
N THR A 433 -9.47 2.83 26.16
CA THR A 433 -10.15 1.68 26.78
C THR A 433 -9.37 0.39 26.55
N GLU A 434 -9.53 -0.60 27.44
CA GLU A 434 -8.90 -1.92 27.24
C GLU A 434 -9.45 -2.68 26.02
N ARG A 435 -10.73 -2.49 25.72
CA ARG A 435 -11.42 -3.13 24.60
C ARG A 435 -11.73 -2.10 23.51
N PRO A 436 -11.78 -2.50 22.23
CA PRO A 436 -12.25 -1.62 21.18
C PRO A 436 -13.66 -1.13 21.54
N PRO A 437 -13.93 0.17 21.37
CA PRO A 437 -15.28 0.70 21.54
C PRO A 437 -16.23 0.05 20.52
N GLU A 438 -17.53 -0.07 20.87
CA GLU A 438 -18.58 -0.73 20.05
C GLU A 438 -18.90 -0.04 18.74
#